data_AF-A0A9E3W3G5-F1
#
_entry.id   AF-A0A9E3W3G5-F1
#
_cell.length_a   1.000
_cell.length_b   1.000
_cell.length_c   1.000
_cell.angle_alpha   90.00
_cell.angle_beta   90.00
_cell.angle_gamma   90.00
#
_symmetry.space_group_name_H-M   'P 1'
#
loop_
_entity.id
_entity.type
_entity.pdbx_description
1 polymer ?
#
loop_
_entity_poly.entity_id
_entity_poly.type
_entity_poly.pdbx_seq_one_letter_code
_entity_poly.pdbx_strand_id
1 'polypeptide(L)'
;MLFKGEQKQIIFNTVHRRKDGSLYPVEVHLELVEFGKEKVYAALVIDITESRTMEKELKERNEILSTIMESAGNAIIMIDDKGNVTFWNPAAERILGYSREEIIGKELHALMIQDEGWNCKE
;
A
#
# COMPACT_ATOMS: atom_id res chain seq x y z
N MET A 1 27.77 -5.40 11.03
CA MET A 1 28.06 -4.15 11.76
C MET A 1 28.32 -4.51 13.20
N LEU A 2 29.50 -4.21 13.75
CA LEU A 2 29.79 -4.37 15.18
C LEU A 2 29.58 -3.00 15.84
N PHE A 3 28.55 -2.88 16.67
CA PHE A 3 28.29 -1.66 17.43
C PHE A 3 29.37 -1.48 18.51
N LYS A 4 30.11 -0.36 18.47
CA LYS A 4 31.04 0.04 19.54
C LYS A 4 30.33 1.05 20.45
N GLY A 5 29.81 0.54 21.57
CA GLY A 5 29.15 1.32 22.63
C GLY A 5 28.20 0.42 23.42
N GLU A 6 28.03 0.67 24.73
CA GLU A 6 27.00 -0.01 25.52
C GLU A 6 25.61 0.51 25.09
N GLN A 7 25.04 -0.05 24.02
CA GLN A 7 23.66 0.21 23.63
C GLN A 7 22.74 -0.71 24.42
N LYS A 8 21.82 -0.11 25.20
CA LYS A 8 20.83 -0.87 25.98
C LYS A 8 19.86 -1.67 25.10
N GLN A 9 19.55 -1.17 23.89
CA GLN A 9 18.63 -1.81 22.96
C GLN A 9 19.13 -1.68 21.52
N ILE A 10 19.05 -2.76 20.74
CA ILE A 10 19.43 -2.81 19.33
C ILE A 10 18.33 -3.57 18.57
N ILE A 11 17.74 -2.95 17.55
CA ILE A 11 16.75 -3.59 16.69
C ILE A 11 17.29 -3.58 15.26
N PHE A 12 17.26 -4.74 14.59
CA PHE A 12 17.67 -4.84 13.19
C PHE A 12 17.00 -6.02 12.48
N ASN A 13 16.89 -5.89 11.16
CA ASN A 13 16.40 -6.95 10.29
C ASN A 13 17.56 -7.75 9.70
N THR A 14 17.43 -9.07 9.67
CA THR A 14 18.40 -9.98 9.05
C THR A 14 17.69 -11.22 8.48
N VAL A 15 18.47 -12.15 7.91
CA VAL A 15 17.99 -13.43 7.41
C VAL A 15 18.62 -14.53 8.24
N HIS A 16 17.79 -15.38 8.84
CA HIS A 16 18.21 -16.57 9.57
C HIS A 16 18.01 -17.83 8.73
N ARG A 17 18.65 -18.92 9.13
CA ARG A 17 18.55 -20.23 8.49
C ARG A 17 17.93 -21.23 9.46
N ARG A 18 16.87 -21.92 9.04
CA ARG A 18 16.25 -23.01 9.81
C ARG A 18 17.12 -24.27 9.77
N LYS A 19 16.79 -25.26 10.60
CA LYS A 19 17.49 -26.55 10.62
C LYS A 19 17.41 -27.31 9.29
N ASP A 20 16.32 -27.15 8.54
CA ASP A 20 16.13 -27.74 7.21
C ASP A 20 16.91 -27.03 6.09
N GLY A 21 17.61 -25.92 6.39
CA GLY A 21 18.38 -25.13 5.43
C GLY A 21 17.61 -23.96 4.80
N SER A 22 16.30 -23.86 5.00
CA SER A 22 15.50 -22.73 4.49
C SER A 22 15.91 -21.40 5.14
N LEU A 23 15.86 -20.33 4.35
CA LEU A 23 16.14 -18.97 4.81
C LEU A 23 14.83 -18.26 5.14
N TYR A 24 14.81 -17.53 6.26
CA TYR A 24 13.64 -16.75 6.67
C TYR A 24 14.06 -15.39 7.22
N PRO A 25 13.32 -14.32 6.88
CA PRO A 25 13.58 -13.00 7.42
C PRO A 25 13.20 -12.95 8.90
N VAL A 26 14.02 -12.26 9.69
CA VAL A 26 13.76 -12.03 11.10
C VAL A 26 14.02 -10.58 11.48
N GLU A 27 13.26 -10.11 12.45
CA GLU A 27 13.57 -8.91 13.21
C GLU A 27 14.16 -9.34 14.55
N VAL A 28 15.36 -8.85 14.85
CA VAL A 28 16.09 -9.20 16.07
C VAL A 28 16.12 -7.99 16.99
N HIS A 29 15.62 -8.18 18.21
CA HIS A 29 15.66 -7.21 19.29
C HIS A 29 16.67 -7.72 20.32
N LEU A 30 17.78 -7.00 20.46
CA LEU A 30 18.77 -7.26 21.49
C LEU A 30 18.57 -6.27 22.63
N GLU A 31 18.43 -6.76 23.84
CA GLU A 31 18.35 -5.96 25.06
C GLU A 31 19.49 -6.36 26.00
N LEU A 32 20.22 -5.37 26.53
CA LEU A 32 21.28 -5.61 27.50
C LEU A 32 20.67 -5.82 28.90
N VAL A 33 20.80 -7.03 29.43
CA VAL A 33 20.26 -7.43 30.74
C VAL A 33 21.38 -7.87 31.69
N GLU A 34 21.19 -7.68 32.98
CA GLU A 34 22.09 -8.19 34.01
C GLU A 34 21.69 -9.61 34.41
N PHE A 35 22.59 -10.57 34.25
CA PHE A 35 22.44 -11.95 34.69
C PHE A 35 23.47 -12.25 35.77
N GLY A 36 23.06 -12.10 37.03
CA GLY A 36 23.97 -12.18 38.17
C GLY A 36 24.97 -11.02 38.19
N LYS A 37 26.25 -11.31 37.92
CA LYS A 37 27.32 -10.29 37.84
C LYS A 37 27.75 -9.97 36.41
N GLU A 38 27.16 -10.62 35.42
CA GLU A 38 27.52 -10.48 34.01
C GLU A 38 26.44 -9.69 33.25
N LYS A 39 26.87 -8.80 32.36
CA LYS A 39 25.97 -8.14 31.40
C LYS A 39 25.89 -9.01 30.15
N VAL A 40 24.68 -9.45 29.79
CA VAL A 40 24.44 -10.28 28.60
C VAL A 40 23.38 -9.62 27.72
N TYR A 41 23.43 -9.87 26.41
CA TYR A 41 22.35 -9.48 25.52
C TYR A 41 21.30 -10.59 25.48
N ALA A 42 20.07 -10.28 25.88
CA ALA A 42 18.90 -11.08 25.59
C ALA A 42 18.45 -10.80 24.16
N ALA A 43 18.28 -11.83 23.35
CA ALA A 43 17.83 -11.71 21.96
C ALA A 43 16.40 -12.24 21.81
N LEU A 44 15.49 -11.37 21.37
CA LEU A 44 14.19 -11.77 20.84
C LEU A 44 14.29 -11.80 19.31
N VAL A 45 14.01 -12.96 18.74
CA VAL A 45 14.06 -13.19 17.29
C VAL A 45 12.63 -13.40 16.81
N ILE A 46 12.10 -12.44 16.08
CA ILE A 46 10.74 -12.45 15.55
C ILE A 46 10.82 -12.90 14.10
N ASP A 47 10.18 -14.01 13.78
CA ASP A 47 9.98 -14.44 12.39
C ASP A 47 8.98 -13.50 11.72
N ILE A 48 9.42 -12.80 10.67
CA ILE A 48 8.59 -11.83 9.94
C ILE A 48 8.18 -12.35 8.56
N THR A 49 8.28 -13.66 8.32
CA THR A 49 7.93 -14.28 7.02
C THR A 49 6.46 -14.03 6.68
N GLU A 50 5.56 -14.24 7.64
CA GLU A 50 4.12 -14.12 7.43
C GLU A 50 3.74 -12.67 7.14
N SER A 51 4.18 -11.73 7.97
CA SER A 51 3.91 -10.29 7.79
C SER A 51 4.39 -9.80 6.43
N ARG A 52 5.63 -10.14 6.04
CA ARG A 52 6.18 -9.73 4.73
C ARG A 52 5.47 -10.37 3.56
N THR A 53 5.03 -11.61 3.69
CA THR A 53 4.27 -12.29 2.63
C THR A 53 2.92 -11.60 2.43
N MET A 54 2.18 -11.32 3.51
CA MET A 54 0.90 -10.62 3.43
C MET A 54 1.03 -9.21 2.86
N GLU A 55 2.02 -8.43 3.30
CA GLU A 55 2.29 -7.10 2.75
C GLU A 55 2.61 -7.15 1.26
N LYS A 56 3.42 -8.12 0.85
CA LYS A 56 3.78 -8.33 -0.56
C LYS A 56 2.57 -8.71 -1.39
N GLU A 57 1.77 -9.68 -0.96
CA GLU A 57 0.56 -10.10 -1.67
C GLU A 57 -0.44 -8.95 -1.80
N LEU A 58 -0.64 -8.17 -0.72
CA LEU A 58 -1.52 -7.00 -0.76
C LEU A 58 -1.01 -5.96 -1.76
N LYS A 59 0.29 -5.69 -1.75
CA LYS A 59 0.93 -4.76 -2.69
C LYS A 59 0.77 -5.23 -4.14
N GLU A 60 1.07 -6.49 -4.44
CA GLU A 60 0.93 -7.06 -5.78
C GLU A 60 -0.52 -7.00 -6.28
N ARG A 61 -1.50 -7.30 -5.41
CA ARG A 61 -2.92 -7.18 -5.77
C ARG A 61 -3.31 -5.73 -6.07
N ASN A 62 -2.85 -4.78 -5.26
CA ASN A 62 -3.13 -3.36 -5.49
C ASN A 62 -2.50 -2.85 -6.78
N GLU A 63 -1.27 -3.26 -7.10
CA GLU A 63 -0.58 -2.90 -8.35
C GLU A 63 -1.32 -3.46 -9.58
N ILE A 64 -1.77 -4.71 -9.51
CA ILE A 64 -2.58 -5.33 -10.57
C ILE A 64 -3.89 -4.57 -10.76
N LEU A 65 -4.59 -4.25 -9.67
CA LEU A 65 -5.85 -3.48 -9.74
C LEU A 65 -5.63 -2.08 -10.33
N SER A 66 -4.58 -1.37 -9.91
CA SER A 66 -4.23 -0.05 -10.47
C SER A 66 -3.97 -0.16 -11.97
N THR A 67 -3.17 -1.15 -12.37
CA THR A 67 -2.85 -1.40 -13.79
C THR A 67 -4.10 -1.68 -14.62
N ILE A 68 -5.01 -2.51 -14.10
CA ILE A 68 -6.29 -2.81 -14.77
C ILE A 68 -7.14 -1.54 -14.90
N MET A 69 -7.28 -0.75 -13.83
CA MET A 69 -8.09 0.46 -13.86
C MET A 69 -7.51 1.52 -14.81
N GLU A 70 -6.18 1.66 -14.87
CA GLU A 70 -5.47 2.60 -15.74
C GLU A 70 -5.55 2.20 -17.23
N SER A 71 -5.46 0.90 -17.52
CA SER A 71 -5.49 0.37 -18.89
C SER A 71 -6.89 0.08 -19.42
N ALA A 72 -7.93 0.11 -18.57
CA ALA A 72 -9.30 -0.11 -18.97
C ALA A 72 -9.73 0.83 -20.10
N GLY A 73 -10.37 0.29 -21.14
CA GLY A 73 -10.92 1.07 -22.25
C GLY A 73 -12.22 1.81 -21.90
N ASN A 74 -12.91 1.38 -20.84
CA ASN A 74 -14.13 2.03 -20.36
C ASN A 74 -13.84 3.01 -19.23
N ALA A 75 -14.67 4.05 -19.14
CA ALA A 75 -14.66 4.98 -18.02
C ALA A 75 -14.98 4.25 -16.72
N ILE A 76 -14.08 4.38 -15.73
CA ILE A 76 -14.26 3.88 -14.37
C ILE A 76 -14.24 5.08 -13.45
N ILE A 77 -15.33 5.24 -12.69
CA ILE A 77 -15.59 6.37 -11.81
C ILE A 77 -16.00 5.80 -10.46
N MET A 78 -15.41 6.29 -9.37
CA MET A 78 -15.90 6.00 -8.01
C MET A 78 -16.34 7.30 -7.34
N ILE A 79 -17.38 7.19 -6.52
CA ILE A 79 -17.93 8.29 -5.72
C ILE A 79 -17.97 7.90 -4.24
N ASP A 80 -17.91 8.90 -3.36
CA ASP A 80 -18.17 8.71 -1.93
C ASP A 80 -19.69 8.68 -1.61
N ASP A 81 -20.02 8.57 -0.32
CA ASP A 81 -21.39 8.58 0.19
C ASP A 81 -22.15 9.90 -0.03
N LYS A 82 -21.42 10.98 -0.35
CA LYS A 82 -21.95 12.31 -0.67
C LYS A 82 -22.02 12.56 -2.18
N GLY A 83 -21.64 11.58 -3.00
CA GLY A 83 -21.65 11.68 -4.46
C GLY A 83 -20.44 12.41 -5.04
N ASN A 84 -19.39 12.70 -4.25
CA ASN A 84 -18.17 13.32 -4.75
C ASN A 84 -17.27 12.29 -5.42
N VAL A 85 -16.67 12.65 -6.56
CA VAL A 85 -15.77 11.76 -7.29
C VAL A 85 -14.49 11.51 -6.50
N THR A 86 -14.23 10.26 -6.17
CA THR A 86 -13.02 9.79 -5.46
C THR A 86 -12.02 9.12 -6.38
N PHE A 87 -12.46 8.69 -7.57
CA PHE A 87 -11.60 8.07 -8.56
C PHE A 87 -12.06 8.36 -9.98
N TRP A 88 -11.09 8.56 -10.86
CA TRP A 88 -11.28 8.88 -12.27
C TRP A 88 -10.13 8.26 -13.07
N ASN A 89 -10.43 7.27 -13.91
CA ASN A 89 -9.40 6.61 -14.71
C ASN A 89 -9.12 7.36 -16.04
N PRO A 90 -8.01 7.05 -16.74
CA PRO A 90 -7.68 7.72 -18.00
C PRO A 90 -8.74 7.58 -19.10
N ALA A 91 -9.52 6.49 -19.10
CA ALA A 91 -10.64 6.36 -20.04
C ALA A 91 -11.80 7.31 -19.73
N ALA A 92 -12.08 7.57 -18.45
CA ALA A 92 -13.06 8.57 -18.06
C ALA A 92 -12.65 9.97 -18.53
N GLU A 93 -11.36 10.33 -18.45
CA GLU A 93 -10.86 11.58 -19.02
C GLU A 93 -11.11 11.68 -20.52
N ARG A 94 -10.79 10.60 -21.26
CA ARG A 94 -10.98 10.56 -22.72
C ARG A 94 -12.45 10.59 -23.14
N ILE A 95 -13.34 9.94 -22.39
CA ILE A 95 -14.75 9.78 -22.76
C ILE A 95 -15.57 10.99 -22.33
N LEU A 96 -15.33 11.51 -21.12
CA LEU A 96 -16.12 12.58 -20.50
C LEU A 96 -15.47 13.96 -20.61
N GLY A 97 -14.20 14.03 -21.03
CA GLY A 97 -13.53 15.28 -21.39
C GLY A 97 -12.99 16.11 -20.22
N TYR A 98 -13.16 15.65 -18.98
CA TYR A 98 -12.62 16.29 -17.77
C TYR A 98 -11.38 15.55 -17.27
N SER A 99 -10.34 16.28 -16.88
CA SER A 99 -9.17 15.68 -16.24
C SER A 99 -9.51 15.19 -14.84
N ARG A 100 -8.75 14.22 -14.33
CA ARG A 100 -8.87 13.76 -12.96
C ARG A 100 -8.72 14.91 -11.96
N GLU A 101 -7.74 15.79 -12.15
CA GLU A 101 -7.47 16.92 -11.26
C GLU A 101 -8.64 17.90 -11.19
N GLU A 102 -9.36 18.05 -12.30
CA GLU A 102 -10.53 18.93 -12.38
C GLU A 102 -11.75 18.36 -11.66
N ILE A 103 -11.83 17.03 -11.52
CA ILE A 103 -13.08 16.36 -11.14
C ILE A 103 -13.04 15.73 -9.76
N ILE A 104 -11.86 15.33 -9.27
CA ILE A 104 -11.72 14.72 -7.94
C ILE A 104 -12.22 15.67 -6.87
N GLY A 105 -13.09 15.15 -5.98
CA GLY A 105 -13.73 15.89 -4.90
C GLY A 105 -14.97 16.69 -5.30
N LYS A 106 -15.38 16.70 -6.58
CA LYS A 106 -16.61 17.35 -7.04
C LYS A 106 -17.78 16.37 -7.09
N GLU A 107 -19.00 16.87 -6.90
CA GLU A 107 -20.23 16.09 -7.01
C GLU A 107 -20.48 15.62 -8.45
N LEU A 108 -20.59 14.32 -8.66
CA LEU A 108 -20.75 13.70 -10.00
C LEU A 108 -22.04 14.16 -10.71
N HIS A 109 -23.14 14.25 -9.99
CA HIS A 109 -24.45 14.60 -10.58
C HIS A 109 -24.50 16.02 -11.14
N ALA A 110 -23.84 16.97 -10.49
CA ALA A 110 -23.74 18.34 -10.97
C ALA A 110 -23.01 18.45 -12.32
N LEU A 111 -22.19 17.45 -12.67
CA LEU A 111 -21.39 17.42 -13.91
C LEU A 111 -22.14 16.76 -15.06
N MET A 112 -23.02 15.80 -14.79
CA MET A 112 -23.81 15.09 -15.81
C MET A 112 -25.03 15.89 -16.28
N ILE A 113 -25.42 16.93 -15.56
CA ILE A 113 -26.50 17.85 -15.97
C ILE A 113 -25.87 19.02 -16.74
N GLN A 114 -25.33 18.74 -17.94
CA GLN A 114 -25.09 19.74 -18.96
C GLN A 114 -25.97 19.42 -20.17
N ASP A 115 -27.13 20.10 -20.19
CA ASP A 115 -28.08 20.31 -21.29
C ASP A 115 -28.38 19.11 -22.21
N GLU A 116 -29.54 18.51 -21.99
CA GLU A 116 -30.27 17.78 -23.03
C GLU A 116 -30.69 18.74 -24.14
N GLY A 117 -29.78 19.02 -25.06
CA GLY A 117 -30.10 19.48 -26.39
C GLY A 117 -30.29 18.29 -27.34
N TRP A 118 -31.20 17.36 -27.04
CA TRP A 118 -31.59 16.31 -28.00
C TRP A 118 -32.35 16.98 -29.15
N ASN A 119 -31.62 17.47 -30.15
CA ASN A 119 -32.19 18.05 -31.35
C ASN A 119 -32.71 16.92 -32.24
N CYS A 120 -33.94 16.47 -31.96
CA CYS A 120 -34.68 15.60 -32.85
C CYS A 120 -35.05 16.43 -34.08
N LYS A 121 -34.24 16.37 -35.14
CA LYS A 121 -34.67 16.86 -36.45
C LYS A 121 -35.61 15.83 -37.06
N GLU A 122 -36.85 16.27 -37.27
CA GLU A 122 -37.86 15.63 -38.13
C GLU A 122 -37.36 15.43 -39.56
#